data_AF-A0A1Y3TQB8-F1
#
_entry.id   AF-A0A1Y3TQB8-F1
#
_cell.length_a   1.000
_cell.length_b   1.000
_cell.length_c   1.000
_cell.angle_alpha   90.00
_cell.angle_beta   90.00
_cell.angle_gamma   90.00
#
_symmetry.space_group_name_H-M   'P 1'
#
loop_
_entity.id
_entity.type
_entity.pdbx_description
1 polymer ?
#
loop_
_entity_poly.entity_id
_entity_poly.type
_entity_poly.pdbx_seq_one_letter_code
_entity_poly.pdbx_strand_id
1 'polypeptide(L)'
;MIKNMIKIIAIILLILILLVGCLLLLMSTIPSVPTNYTKTIKTGGSIEAQYLQLGPNDISYQKEKGTELIKYFHIYYPQELKKTQKQYPVVVILNGTGVLPKKYPALFQHLASWGFIVIGNDDPSTGFGLSADETIDYLIKINENQNHILHHHIDLKHIGLTGHSQGGVGVLTAISHTKHQQIYKTAIALSPTHEKMAHDLGWAYDLTQISIPLFMIAGTEGDFETKAIIP
;
A
#
# COMPACT_ATOMS: atom_id res chain seq x y z
N MET A 1 -53.01 7.21 -16.03
CA MET A 1 -52.37 7.43 -14.71
C MET A 1 -51.18 6.49 -14.44
N ILE A 2 -51.34 5.16 -14.49
CA ILE A 2 -50.28 4.19 -14.16
C ILE A 2 -49.00 4.36 -15.01
N LYS A 3 -49.13 4.59 -16.32
CA LYS A 3 -47.97 4.77 -17.23
C LYS A 3 -47.13 6.02 -16.92
N ASN A 4 -47.76 7.10 -16.43
CA ASN A 4 -47.05 8.32 -16.03
C ASN A 4 -46.37 8.13 -14.67
N MET A 5 -47.00 7.39 -13.75
CA MET A 5 -46.43 7.03 -12.46
C MET A 5 -45.18 6.13 -12.60
N ILE A 6 -45.22 5.12 -13.49
CA ILE A 6 -44.06 4.26 -13.79
C ILE A 6 -42.91 5.08 -14.39
N LYS A 7 -43.19 6.02 -15.30
CA LYS A 7 -42.16 6.92 -15.85
C LYS A 7 -41.50 7.78 -14.78
N ILE A 8 -42.29 8.34 -13.86
CA ILE A 8 -41.76 9.16 -12.75
C ILE A 8 -40.87 8.30 -11.84
N ILE A 9 -41.31 7.10 -11.46
CA ILE A 9 -40.50 6.17 -10.64
C ILE A 9 -39.20 5.80 -11.35
N ALA A 10 -39.26 5.50 -12.66
CA ALA A 10 -38.06 5.18 -13.44
C ALA A 10 -37.07 6.36 -13.51
N ILE A 11 -37.56 7.59 -13.65
CA ILE A 11 -36.74 8.80 -13.64
C ILE A 11 -36.10 8.99 -12.26
N ILE A 12 -36.85 8.81 -11.17
CA ILE A 12 -36.32 8.92 -9.81
C ILE A 12 -35.22 7.88 -9.56
N LEU A 13 -35.44 6.62 -9.97
CA LEU A 13 -34.43 5.57 -9.84
C LEU A 13 -33.18 5.86 -10.67
N LEU A 14 -33.34 6.36 -11.89
CA LEU A 14 -32.20 6.76 -12.73
C LEU A 14 -31.41 7.89 -12.08
N ILE A 15 -32.08 8.91 -11.55
CA ILE A 15 -31.44 10.01 -10.81
C ILE A 15 -30.68 9.47 -9.59
N LEU A 16 -31.28 8.54 -8.83
CA LEU A 16 -30.63 7.95 -7.67
C LEU A 16 -29.35 7.16 -8.06
N ILE A 17 -29.41 6.36 -9.12
CA ILE A 17 -28.25 5.63 -9.64
C ILE A 17 -27.15 6.59 -10.09
N LEU A 18 -27.51 7.67 -10.79
CA LEU A 18 -26.55 8.69 -11.21
C LEU A 18 -25.92 9.41 -10.02
N LEU A 19 -26.71 9.72 -8.98
CA LEU A 19 -26.20 10.34 -7.75
C LEU A 19 -25.24 9.41 -6.99
N VAL A 20 -25.58 8.13 -6.84
CA VAL A 20 -24.71 7.13 -6.22
C VAL A 20 -23.43 6.95 -7.05
N GLY A 21 -23.53 6.85 -8.37
CA GLY A 21 -22.38 6.76 -9.26
C GLY A 21 -21.47 7.99 -9.16
N CYS A 22 -22.04 9.18 -9.13
CA CYS A 22 -21.31 10.43 -8.94
C CYS A 22 -20.60 10.46 -7.57
N LEU A 23 -21.28 10.04 -6.51
CA LEU A 23 -20.70 9.96 -5.17
C LEU A 23 -19.51 8.97 -5.12
N LEU A 24 -19.66 7.77 -5.70
CA LEU A 24 -18.58 6.79 -5.76
C LEU A 24 -17.38 7.30 -6.55
N LEU A 25 -17.61 8.03 -7.65
CA LEU A 25 -16.55 8.67 -8.42
C LEU A 25 -15.82 9.73 -7.59
N LEU A 26 -16.54 10.58 -6.85
CA LEU A 26 -15.94 11.55 -5.94
C LEU A 26 -15.13 10.86 -4.83
N MET A 27 -15.64 9.80 -4.22
CA MET A 27 -14.91 9.02 -3.21
C MET A 27 -13.67 8.30 -3.79
N SER A 28 -13.67 8.01 -5.10
CA SER A 28 -12.53 7.37 -5.75
C SER A 28 -11.33 8.32 -5.92
N THR A 29 -11.55 9.64 -5.89
CA THR A 29 -10.50 10.65 -6.06
C THR A 29 -9.95 11.16 -4.72
N ILE A 30 -10.67 10.94 -3.61
CA ILE A 30 -10.21 11.31 -2.27
C ILE A 30 -9.03 10.40 -1.87
N PRO A 31 -7.86 10.98 -1.51
CA PRO A 31 -6.75 10.22 -0.96
C PRO A 31 -7.12 9.56 0.37
N SER A 32 -6.68 8.32 0.56
CA SER A 32 -6.84 7.62 1.85
C SER A 32 -5.84 8.10 2.89
N VAL A 33 -4.66 8.58 2.46
CA VAL A 33 -3.74 9.35 3.31
C VAL A 33 -3.87 10.83 2.92
N PRO A 34 -4.36 11.71 3.81
CA PRO A 34 -4.50 13.13 3.53
C PRO A 34 -3.16 13.75 3.11
N THR A 35 -3.14 14.60 2.09
CA THR A 35 -1.89 15.20 1.58
C THR A 35 -1.18 16.10 2.57
N ASN A 36 -1.91 16.61 3.57
CA ASN A 36 -1.40 17.50 4.61
C ASN A 36 -1.26 16.82 5.98
N TYR A 37 -1.30 15.48 6.06
CA TYR A 37 -1.24 14.76 7.33
C TYR A 37 -0.01 15.12 8.18
N THR A 38 1.13 15.41 7.54
CA THR A 38 2.37 15.83 8.20
C THR A 38 2.26 17.17 8.95
N LYS A 39 1.20 17.94 8.68
CA LYS A 39 0.92 19.24 9.32
C LYS A 39 -0.24 19.17 10.31
N THR A 40 -1.13 18.18 10.19
CA THR A 40 -2.37 18.09 10.96
C THR A 40 -2.30 17.09 12.10
N ILE A 41 -1.44 16.08 12.00
CA ILE A 41 -1.23 15.10 13.07
C ILE A 41 -0.46 15.77 14.22
N LYS A 42 -1.01 15.64 15.43
CA LYS A 42 -0.33 16.04 16.66
C LYS A 42 0.56 14.91 17.13
N THR A 43 1.82 15.21 17.40
CA THR A 43 2.79 14.23 17.89
C THR A 43 2.96 14.32 19.41
N GLY A 44 3.37 13.22 20.04
CA GLY A 44 3.57 13.14 21.49
C GLY A 44 4.95 13.61 21.96
N GLY A 45 5.92 13.71 21.05
CA GLY A 45 7.31 14.08 21.37
C GLY A 45 8.07 14.63 20.15
N SER A 46 9.33 15.00 20.38
CA SER A 46 10.20 15.61 19.36
C SER A 46 10.67 14.62 18.29
N ILE A 47 10.83 13.35 18.65
CA ILE A 47 11.24 12.30 17.71
C ILE A 47 10.12 12.05 16.70
N GLU A 48 8.89 11.89 17.20
CA GLU A 48 7.71 11.74 16.36
C GLU A 48 7.48 13.00 15.52
N ALA A 49 7.69 14.19 16.07
CA ALA A 49 7.59 15.46 15.32
C ALA A 49 8.60 15.52 14.16
N GLN A 50 9.84 15.07 14.39
CA GLN A 50 10.88 15.02 13.37
C GLN A 50 10.50 14.05 12.23
N TYR A 51 10.16 12.81 12.56
CA TYR A 51 9.85 11.77 11.57
C TYR A 51 8.44 11.89 10.97
N LEU A 52 7.61 12.81 11.47
CA LEU A 52 6.37 13.19 10.79
C LEU A 52 6.62 14.12 9.59
N GLN A 53 7.72 14.88 9.59
CA GLN A 53 8.06 15.77 8.48
C GLN A 53 8.67 15.00 7.30
N LEU A 54 8.59 15.59 6.10
CA LEU A 54 9.33 15.09 4.95
C LEU A 54 10.84 15.07 5.27
N GLY A 55 11.50 14.01 4.85
CA GLY A 55 12.94 13.88 4.89
C GLY A 55 13.64 14.85 3.92
N PRO A 56 14.98 14.88 3.92
CA PRO A 56 15.76 15.89 3.23
C PRO A 56 15.84 15.72 1.70
N ASN A 57 15.33 14.62 1.15
CA ASN A 57 15.48 14.31 -0.26
C ASN A 57 14.30 14.78 -1.11
N ASP A 58 14.60 15.38 -2.26
CA ASP A 58 13.64 15.53 -3.35
C ASP A 58 13.22 14.15 -3.89
N ILE A 59 11.98 14.04 -4.37
CA ILE A 59 11.37 12.76 -4.75
C ILE A 59 11.11 12.72 -6.25
N SER A 60 11.48 11.62 -6.89
CA SER A 60 11.05 11.27 -8.24
C SER A 60 10.00 10.16 -8.21
N TYR A 61 9.14 10.13 -9.22
CA TYR A 61 8.09 9.11 -9.40
C TYR A 61 8.20 8.48 -10.78
N GLN A 62 7.97 7.16 -10.84
CA GLN A 62 7.93 6.37 -12.06
C GLN A 62 6.77 5.38 -12.02
N LYS A 63 6.09 5.26 -13.16
CA LYS A 63 5.02 4.29 -13.38
C LYS A 63 5.46 3.30 -14.44
N GLU A 64 5.38 2.01 -14.16
CA GLU A 64 5.76 0.96 -15.09
C GLU A 64 4.68 -0.08 -15.25
N LYS A 65 4.60 -0.70 -16.43
CA LYS A 65 3.64 -1.76 -16.70
C LYS A 65 4.09 -3.06 -16.03
N GLY A 66 3.18 -3.70 -15.31
CA GLY A 66 3.36 -5.03 -14.72
C GLY A 66 2.65 -6.12 -15.51
N THR A 67 2.48 -7.28 -14.87
CA THR A 67 1.63 -8.37 -15.40
C THR A 67 0.14 -8.05 -15.30
N GLU A 68 -0.70 -9.02 -15.64
CA GLU A 68 -2.15 -8.91 -15.44
C GLU A 68 -2.57 -8.80 -13.97
N LEU A 69 -1.81 -9.37 -13.03
CA LEU A 69 -2.06 -9.24 -11.59
C LEU A 69 -1.72 -7.82 -11.11
N ILE A 70 -0.51 -7.36 -11.45
CA ILE A 70 0.06 -6.10 -10.98
C ILE A 70 -0.54 -4.89 -11.70
N LYS A 71 -0.87 -5.01 -12.98
CA LYS A 71 -1.20 -3.95 -13.95
C LYS A 71 -0.11 -2.88 -14.10
N TYR A 72 0.19 -2.15 -13.03
CA TYR A 72 1.25 -1.16 -12.97
C TYR A 72 2.00 -1.19 -11.63
N PHE A 73 3.32 -1.00 -11.70
CA PHE A 73 4.14 -0.62 -10.55
C PHE A 73 4.18 0.89 -10.41
N HIS A 74 4.18 1.36 -9.17
CA HIS A 74 4.30 2.76 -8.77
C HIS A 74 5.52 2.90 -7.87
N ILE A 75 6.54 3.60 -8.37
CA ILE A 75 7.85 3.67 -7.72
C ILE A 75 8.18 5.12 -7.39
N TYR A 76 8.43 5.40 -6.12
CA TYR A 76 8.91 6.69 -5.62
C TYR A 76 10.31 6.49 -5.07
N TYR A 77 11.23 7.40 -5.38
CA TYR A 77 12.63 7.25 -4.97
C TYR A 77 13.32 8.61 -4.83
N PRO A 78 14.41 8.70 -4.04
CA PRO A 78 15.20 9.92 -3.92
C PRO A 78 15.74 10.37 -5.28
N GLN A 79 15.50 11.61 -5.67
CA GLN A 79 15.95 12.15 -6.95
C GLN A 79 17.49 12.14 -7.10
N GLU A 80 18.21 12.22 -5.98
CA GLU A 80 19.68 12.12 -5.92
C GLU A 80 20.23 10.78 -6.45
N LEU A 81 19.42 9.73 -6.49
CA LEU A 81 19.76 8.43 -7.07
C LEU A 81 20.30 8.58 -8.50
N LYS A 82 19.73 9.50 -9.29
CA LYS A 82 20.14 9.77 -10.69
C LYS A 82 21.57 10.32 -10.82
N LYS A 83 22.16 10.76 -9.73
CA LYS A 83 23.50 11.40 -9.67
C LYS A 83 24.49 10.61 -8.82
N THR A 84 24.06 9.51 -8.21
CA THR A 84 24.86 8.72 -7.26
C THR A 84 24.88 7.26 -7.68
N GLN A 85 25.80 6.48 -7.11
CA GLN A 85 25.82 5.01 -7.20
C GLN A 85 25.42 4.36 -5.86
N LYS A 86 24.70 5.12 -5.03
CA LYS A 86 24.29 4.68 -3.70
C LYS A 86 23.15 3.66 -3.84
N GLN A 87 23.18 2.63 -3.01
CA GLN A 87 22.05 1.71 -2.85
C GLN A 87 21.09 2.25 -1.79
N TYR A 88 19.78 2.05 -2.03
CA TYR A 88 18.72 2.52 -1.15
C TYR A 88 17.88 1.34 -0.67
N PRO A 89 17.53 1.30 0.63
CA PRO A 89 16.58 0.32 1.16
C PRO A 89 15.21 0.49 0.52
N VAL A 90 14.42 -0.59 0.49
CA VAL A 90 13.12 -0.63 -0.16
C VAL A 90 11.99 -0.73 0.86
N VAL A 91 10.89 -0.02 0.62
CA VAL A 91 9.60 -0.28 1.29
C VAL A 91 8.58 -0.72 0.25
N VAL A 92 8.08 -1.95 0.38
CA VAL A 92 6.96 -2.47 -0.40
C VAL A 92 5.65 -2.12 0.29
N ILE A 93 4.68 -1.56 -0.44
CA ILE A 93 3.36 -1.21 0.10
C ILE A 93 2.28 -2.09 -0.53
N LEU A 94 1.57 -2.83 0.32
CA LEU A 94 0.44 -3.67 -0.05
C LEU A 94 -0.89 -2.94 0.21
N ASN A 95 -1.72 -2.86 -0.82
CA ASN A 95 -2.98 -2.12 -0.84
C ASN A 95 -4.01 -2.68 0.14
N GLY A 96 -4.84 -1.80 0.71
CA GLY A 96 -6.11 -2.21 1.31
C GLY A 96 -7.20 -2.40 0.24
N THR A 97 -8.31 -3.02 0.63
CA THR A 97 -9.44 -3.27 -0.28
C THR A 97 -9.96 -1.97 -0.90
N GLY A 98 -9.92 -1.88 -2.24
CA GLY A 98 -10.37 -0.68 -2.97
C GLY A 98 -9.45 0.54 -2.86
N VAL A 99 -8.25 0.39 -2.30
CA VAL A 99 -7.31 1.49 -2.10
C VAL A 99 -5.98 1.23 -2.81
N LEU A 100 -5.92 1.62 -4.08
CA LEU A 100 -4.73 1.50 -4.93
C LEU A 100 -3.66 2.56 -4.60
N PRO A 101 -2.40 2.43 -5.06
CA PRO A 101 -1.29 3.34 -4.73
C PRO A 101 -1.58 4.82 -4.98
N LYS A 102 -2.41 5.14 -5.98
CA LYS A 102 -2.86 6.51 -6.28
C LYS A 102 -3.57 7.21 -5.11
N LYS A 103 -4.05 6.46 -4.10
CA LYS A 103 -4.70 6.99 -2.89
C LYS A 103 -3.73 7.23 -1.72
N TYR A 104 -2.45 6.86 -1.87
CA TYR A 104 -1.39 7.01 -0.87
C TYR A 104 -0.20 7.89 -1.30
N PRO A 105 -0.31 8.85 -2.24
CA PRO A 105 0.89 9.51 -2.79
C PRO A 105 1.70 10.22 -1.70
N ALA A 106 1.05 10.81 -0.70
CA ALA A 106 1.71 11.48 0.40
C ALA A 106 2.52 10.54 1.31
N LEU A 107 2.07 9.29 1.50
CA LEU A 107 2.82 8.29 2.26
C LEU A 107 4.04 7.80 1.48
N PHE A 108 3.86 7.50 0.18
CA PHE A 108 4.95 7.07 -0.70
C PHE A 108 6.03 8.16 -0.81
N GLN A 109 5.61 9.41 -0.99
CA GLN A 109 6.49 10.58 -1.01
C GLN A 109 7.22 10.76 0.33
N HIS A 110 6.53 10.64 1.45
CA HIS A 110 7.14 10.80 2.76
C HIS A 110 8.25 9.76 2.98
N LEU A 111 7.97 8.48 2.77
CA LEU A 111 8.99 7.44 2.91
C LEU A 111 10.15 7.66 1.92
N ALA A 112 9.86 8.00 0.66
CA ALA A 112 10.91 8.27 -0.32
C ALA A 112 11.80 9.47 0.06
N SER A 113 11.24 10.53 0.65
CA SER A 113 12.02 11.70 1.11
C SER A 113 13.03 11.37 2.21
N TRP A 114 12.79 10.29 2.97
CA TRP A 114 13.72 9.78 3.98
C TRP A 114 14.82 8.86 3.43
N GLY A 115 14.85 8.62 2.12
CA GLY A 115 15.90 7.83 1.48
C GLY A 115 15.52 6.38 1.18
N PHE A 116 14.22 6.07 1.04
CA PHE A 116 13.75 4.75 0.63
C PHE A 116 13.35 4.73 -0.86
N ILE A 117 13.58 3.62 -1.54
CA ILE A 117 12.81 3.29 -2.75
C ILE A 117 11.48 2.71 -2.27
N VAL A 118 10.37 3.34 -2.64
CA VAL A 118 9.03 2.93 -2.21
C VAL A 118 8.27 2.42 -3.42
N ILE A 119 7.78 1.18 -3.34
CA ILE A 119 7.09 0.53 -4.45
C ILE A 119 5.75 -0.05 -4.00
N GLY A 120 4.72 0.19 -4.80
CA GLY A 120 3.42 -0.45 -4.72
C GLY A 120 2.95 -0.86 -6.11
N ASN A 121 1.85 -1.58 -6.19
CA ASN A 121 1.27 -2.04 -7.46
C ASN A 121 -0.24 -1.87 -7.50
N ASP A 122 -0.88 -2.06 -8.65
CA ASP A 122 -2.31 -1.91 -8.84
C ASP A 122 -3.12 -3.21 -8.53
N ASP A 123 -2.54 -4.19 -7.82
CA ASP A 123 -3.26 -5.39 -7.37
C ASP A 123 -4.34 -5.02 -6.34
N PRO A 124 -5.63 -5.31 -6.60
CA PRO A 124 -6.71 -5.07 -5.65
C PRO A 124 -6.80 -6.13 -4.53
N SER A 125 -6.10 -7.26 -4.66
CA SER A 125 -6.28 -8.48 -3.86
C SER A 125 -4.99 -8.94 -3.17
N THR A 126 -4.28 -7.99 -2.57
CA THR A 126 -2.99 -8.18 -1.90
C THR A 126 -2.95 -9.15 -0.72
N GLY A 127 -4.11 -9.55 -0.16
CA GLY A 127 -4.19 -10.46 1.00
C GLY A 127 -3.54 -11.83 0.76
N PHE A 128 -3.47 -12.27 -0.51
CA PHE A 128 -2.79 -13.52 -0.91
C PHE A 128 -1.26 -13.42 -0.95
N GLY A 129 -0.67 -12.23 -0.79
CA GLY A 129 0.79 -12.03 -0.83
C GLY A 129 1.44 -12.25 -2.21
N LEU A 130 0.71 -12.69 -3.23
CA LEU A 130 1.24 -13.01 -4.57
C LEU A 130 1.88 -11.80 -5.26
N SER A 131 1.25 -10.63 -5.15
CA SER A 131 1.78 -9.39 -5.71
C SER A 131 3.02 -8.89 -4.97
N ALA A 132 3.23 -9.30 -3.71
CA ALA A 132 4.47 -9.03 -2.99
C ALA A 132 5.64 -9.79 -3.62
N ASP A 133 5.46 -11.10 -3.87
CA ASP A 133 6.47 -11.92 -4.56
C ASP A 133 6.80 -11.39 -5.97
N GLU A 134 5.78 -11.03 -6.75
CA GLU A 134 6.00 -10.49 -8.10
C GLU A 134 6.71 -9.13 -8.05
N THR A 135 6.40 -8.29 -7.06
CA THR A 135 7.13 -7.05 -6.80
C THR A 135 8.62 -7.33 -6.51
N ILE A 136 8.95 -8.36 -5.72
CA ILE A 136 10.34 -8.73 -5.45
C ILE A 136 11.04 -9.25 -6.71
N ASP A 137 10.40 -10.15 -7.47
CA ASP A 137 10.95 -10.65 -8.74
C ASP A 137 11.23 -9.48 -9.72
N TYR A 138 10.34 -8.49 -9.75
CA TYR A 138 10.53 -7.27 -10.54
C TYR A 138 11.69 -6.41 -10.04
N LEU A 139 11.82 -6.17 -8.73
CA LEU A 139 12.93 -5.41 -8.14
C LEU A 139 14.28 -6.06 -8.44
N ILE A 140 14.39 -7.40 -8.30
CA ILE A 140 15.60 -8.15 -8.64
C ILE A 140 15.93 -7.96 -10.13
N LYS A 141 14.93 -8.10 -11.00
CA LYS A 141 15.11 -7.95 -12.46
C LYS A 141 15.59 -6.55 -12.85
N ILE A 142 14.96 -5.49 -12.33
CA ILE A 142 15.33 -4.12 -12.71
C ILE A 142 16.65 -3.68 -12.10
N ASN A 143 17.05 -4.27 -10.95
CA ASN A 143 18.35 -4.00 -10.35
C ASN A 143 19.51 -4.45 -11.25
N GLU A 144 19.31 -5.48 -12.07
CA GLU A 144 20.32 -6.01 -13.01
C GLU A 144 20.15 -5.49 -14.45
N ASN A 145 19.16 -4.64 -14.71
CA ASN A 145 18.92 -4.09 -16.04
C ASN A 145 19.68 -2.77 -16.26
N GLN A 146 20.77 -2.80 -17.03
CA GLN A 146 21.61 -1.63 -17.34
C GLN A 146 20.86 -0.44 -17.98
N ASN A 147 19.70 -0.68 -18.60
CA ASN A 147 18.88 0.37 -19.20
C ASN A 147 17.84 0.96 -18.22
N HIS A 148 17.75 0.41 -17.01
CA HIS A 148 16.81 0.86 -16.00
C HIS A 148 17.44 1.90 -15.07
N ILE A 149 16.65 2.90 -14.65
CA ILE A 149 17.17 3.98 -13.79
C ILE A 149 17.62 3.52 -12.41
N LEU A 150 17.07 2.40 -11.93
CA LEU A 150 17.40 1.77 -10.64
C LEU A 150 18.49 0.68 -10.75
N HIS A 151 19.18 0.59 -11.88
CA HIS A 151 20.26 -0.39 -12.07
C HIS A 151 21.32 -0.27 -10.97
N HIS A 152 21.48 -1.32 -10.16
CA HIS A 152 22.35 -1.39 -8.99
C HIS A 152 22.10 -0.35 -7.88
N HIS A 153 20.95 0.34 -7.88
CA HIS A 153 20.56 1.26 -6.79
C HIS A 153 19.65 0.62 -5.74
N ILE A 154 19.21 -0.62 -5.94
CA ILE A 154 18.31 -1.29 -4.99
C ILE A 154 19.14 -2.10 -3.99
N ASP A 155 19.00 -1.77 -2.70
CA ASP A 155 19.57 -2.58 -1.63
C ASP A 155 18.66 -3.80 -1.35
N LEU A 156 18.90 -4.89 -2.09
CA LEU A 156 18.15 -6.14 -1.94
C LEU A 156 18.34 -6.81 -0.57
N LYS A 157 19.26 -6.35 0.27
CA LYS A 157 19.47 -6.87 1.63
C LYS A 157 18.61 -6.16 2.67
N HIS A 158 18.06 -4.99 2.35
CA HIS A 158 17.27 -4.16 3.25
C HIS A 158 15.92 -3.80 2.62
N ILE A 159 15.02 -4.78 2.61
CA ILE A 159 13.64 -4.61 2.14
C ILE A 159 12.69 -4.74 3.33
N GLY A 160 11.85 -3.74 3.53
CA GLY A 160 10.71 -3.78 4.43
C GLY A 160 9.39 -3.85 3.66
N LEU A 161 8.32 -4.23 4.34
CA LEU A 161 6.98 -4.18 3.78
C LEU A 161 5.95 -3.64 4.76
N THR A 162 4.92 -2.98 4.23
CA THR A 162 3.80 -2.48 5.02
C THR A 162 2.48 -2.59 4.25
N GLY A 163 1.36 -2.65 4.97
CA GLY A 163 0.04 -2.68 4.36
C GLY A 163 -1.07 -2.45 5.37
N HIS A 164 -2.23 -2.00 4.87
CA HIS A 164 -3.40 -1.68 5.70
C HIS A 164 -4.58 -2.62 5.44
N SER A 165 -5.29 -3.04 6.48
CA SER A 165 -6.49 -3.90 6.38
C SER A 165 -6.15 -5.20 5.65
N GLN A 166 -6.76 -5.49 4.50
CA GLN A 166 -6.37 -6.60 3.63
C GLN A 166 -4.86 -6.59 3.32
N GLY A 167 -4.28 -5.42 3.06
CA GLY A 167 -2.84 -5.29 2.80
C GLY A 167 -1.99 -5.62 4.03
N GLY A 168 -2.53 -5.42 5.24
CA GLY A 168 -1.88 -5.84 6.49
C GLY A 168 -1.85 -7.37 6.60
N VAL A 169 -2.92 -8.06 6.19
CA VAL A 169 -2.88 -9.52 6.04
C VAL A 169 -1.90 -9.93 4.96
N GLY A 170 -1.89 -9.24 3.81
CA GLY A 170 -0.91 -9.47 2.75
C GLY A 170 0.53 -9.38 3.25
N VAL A 171 0.81 -8.49 4.21
CA VAL A 171 2.12 -8.41 4.87
C VAL A 171 2.43 -9.70 5.63
N LEU A 172 1.49 -10.17 6.45
CA LEU A 172 1.65 -11.41 7.21
C LEU A 172 1.82 -12.62 6.29
N THR A 173 1.01 -12.73 5.24
CA THR A 173 1.11 -13.77 4.21
C THR A 173 2.48 -13.76 3.55
N ALA A 174 2.97 -12.58 3.12
CA ALA A 174 4.24 -12.41 2.44
C ALA A 174 5.44 -12.83 3.28
N ILE A 175 5.39 -12.66 4.60
CA ILE A 175 6.49 -13.00 5.50
C ILE A 175 6.34 -14.38 6.17
N SER A 176 5.24 -15.10 5.92
CA SER A 176 5.01 -16.43 6.46
C SER A 176 5.03 -17.54 5.43
N HIS A 177 4.59 -17.29 4.18
CA HIS A 177 4.26 -18.37 3.23
C HIS A 177 4.73 -18.15 1.79
N THR A 178 5.24 -16.98 1.41
CA THR A 178 5.53 -16.72 -0.02
C THR A 178 6.97 -17.07 -0.41
N LYS A 179 7.25 -17.14 -1.72
CA LYS A 179 8.56 -17.53 -2.27
C LYS A 179 9.68 -16.66 -1.72
N HIS A 180 9.43 -15.37 -1.58
CA HIS A 180 10.44 -14.38 -1.17
C HIS A 180 10.37 -14.00 0.31
N GLN A 181 9.65 -14.73 1.15
CA GLN A 181 9.45 -14.39 2.57
C GLN A 181 10.73 -14.01 3.34
N GLN A 182 11.87 -14.66 3.02
CA GLN A 182 13.16 -14.45 3.70
C GLN A 182 13.91 -13.19 3.26
N ILE A 183 13.45 -12.51 2.19
CA ILE A 183 14.07 -11.29 1.69
C ILE A 183 13.78 -10.09 2.60
N TYR A 184 12.61 -10.09 3.23
CA TYR A 184 12.17 -9.00 4.09
C TYR A 184 12.96 -8.98 5.39
N LYS A 185 13.27 -7.78 5.90
CA LYS A 185 14.01 -7.57 7.16
C LYS A 185 13.16 -6.96 8.27
N THR A 186 12.04 -6.36 7.91
CA THR A 186 11.06 -5.86 8.88
C THR A 186 9.69 -5.76 8.20
N ALA A 187 8.63 -5.90 9.00
CA ALA A 187 7.27 -5.82 8.54
C ALA A 187 6.43 -4.88 9.41
N ILE A 188 5.50 -4.15 8.79
CA ILE A 188 4.52 -3.32 9.49
C ILE A 188 3.11 -3.69 9.02
N ALA A 189 2.28 -4.24 9.90
CA ALA A 189 0.88 -4.52 9.60
C ALA A 189 -0.01 -3.45 10.26
N LEU A 190 -0.74 -2.69 9.45
CA LEU A 190 -1.60 -1.59 9.91
C LEU A 190 -3.05 -2.06 9.92
N SER A 191 -3.65 -2.21 11.10
CA SER A 191 -4.98 -2.76 11.32
C SER A 191 -5.29 -3.91 10.35
N PRO A 192 -4.54 -5.04 10.39
CA PRO A 192 -4.77 -6.16 9.49
C PRO A 192 -6.18 -6.73 9.68
N THR A 193 -6.79 -7.26 8.62
CA THR A 193 -8.07 -7.98 8.73
C THR A 193 -7.96 -9.12 9.74
N HIS A 194 -8.95 -9.20 10.64
CA HIS A 194 -9.01 -10.19 11.71
C HIS A 194 -8.76 -11.61 11.19
N GLU A 195 -7.93 -12.38 11.90
CA GLU A 195 -7.45 -13.71 11.50
C GLU A 195 -8.55 -14.63 10.95
N LYS A 196 -9.63 -14.83 11.71
CA LYS A 196 -10.77 -15.65 11.26
C LYS A 196 -11.35 -15.16 9.92
N MET A 197 -11.53 -13.86 9.74
CA MET A 197 -12.07 -13.31 8.50
C MET A 197 -11.07 -13.46 7.35
N ALA A 198 -9.77 -13.24 7.61
CA ALA A 198 -8.72 -13.47 6.65
C ALA A 198 -8.70 -14.94 6.17
N HIS A 199 -8.77 -15.89 7.10
CA HIS A 199 -8.88 -17.31 6.80
C HIS A 199 -10.14 -17.65 5.99
N ASP A 200 -11.30 -17.13 6.40
CA ASP A 200 -12.57 -17.32 5.68
C ASP A 200 -12.53 -16.76 4.23
N LEU A 201 -11.65 -15.78 3.97
CA LEU A 201 -11.38 -15.21 2.64
C LEU A 201 -10.24 -15.90 1.87
N GLY A 202 -9.61 -16.92 2.47
CA GLY A 202 -8.49 -17.66 1.88
C GLY A 202 -7.12 -16.97 2.00
N TRP A 203 -7.02 -15.90 2.79
CA TRP A 203 -5.76 -15.20 3.06
C TRP A 203 -5.03 -15.87 4.24
N ALA A 204 -4.48 -17.05 3.99
CA ALA A 204 -3.80 -17.83 5.02
C ALA A 204 -2.38 -17.35 5.30
N TYR A 205 -2.08 -17.09 6.57
CA TYR A 205 -0.73 -16.79 7.08
C TYR A 205 -0.46 -17.63 8.34
N ASP A 206 0.82 -17.81 8.68
CA ASP A 206 1.25 -18.52 9.89
C ASP A 206 2.24 -17.64 10.67
N LEU A 207 1.78 -17.07 11.78
CA LEU A 207 2.60 -16.20 12.61
C LEU A 207 3.81 -16.93 13.22
N THR A 208 3.78 -18.27 13.33
CA THR A 208 4.90 -19.05 13.87
C THR A 208 6.09 -19.15 12.91
N GLN A 209 5.87 -18.86 11.62
CA GLN A 209 6.94 -18.80 10.60
C GLN A 209 7.65 -17.44 10.58
N ILE A 210 7.11 -16.42 11.25
CA ILE A 210 7.65 -15.07 11.22
C ILE A 210 8.87 -14.99 12.13
N SER A 211 10.03 -14.71 11.52
CA SER A 211 11.34 -14.66 12.18
C SER A 211 12.02 -13.29 12.11
N ILE A 212 11.32 -12.28 11.60
CA ILE A 212 11.80 -10.90 11.48
C ILE A 212 11.03 -9.96 12.42
N PRO A 213 11.57 -8.78 12.75
CA PRO A 213 10.82 -7.75 13.46
C PRO A 213 9.49 -7.43 12.78
N LEU A 214 8.41 -7.59 13.52
CA LEU A 214 7.03 -7.29 13.11
C LEU A 214 6.46 -6.22 14.03
N PHE A 215 6.06 -5.08 13.47
CA PHE A 215 5.33 -4.04 14.19
C PHE A 215 3.87 -4.01 13.72
N MET A 216 2.95 -4.28 14.64
CA MET A 216 1.51 -4.26 14.37
C MET A 216 0.88 -3.05 15.02
N ILE A 217 0.04 -2.34 14.27
CA ILE A 217 -0.72 -1.18 14.73
C ILE A 217 -2.20 -1.53 14.59
N ALA A 218 -3.02 -1.16 15.58
CA ALA A 218 -4.47 -1.36 15.53
C ALA A 218 -5.18 -0.13 16.12
N GLY A 219 -6.38 0.17 15.60
CA GLY A 219 -7.28 1.13 16.22
C GLY A 219 -7.91 0.55 17.49
N THR A 220 -8.16 1.41 18.48
CA THR A 220 -8.75 1.01 19.77
C THR A 220 -10.23 1.36 19.89
N GLU A 221 -10.81 2.00 18.89
CA GLU A 221 -12.19 2.52 18.93
C GLU A 221 -12.96 2.23 17.65
N GLY A 222 -14.25 1.91 17.81
CA GLY A 222 -15.16 1.60 16.71
C GLY A 222 -15.21 0.11 16.38
N ASP A 223 -16.41 -0.36 16.02
CA ASP A 223 -16.68 -1.78 15.73
C ASP A 223 -15.83 -2.30 14.55
N PHE A 224 -15.56 -1.45 13.56
CA PHE A 224 -14.71 -1.83 12.44
C PHE A 224 -13.28 -2.13 12.89
N GLU A 225 -12.64 -1.20 13.62
CA GLU A 225 -11.28 -1.37 14.13
C GLU A 225 -11.17 -2.55 15.10
N THR A 226 -12.11 -2.67 16.02
CA THR A 226 -12.01 -3.63 17.14
C THR A 226 -12.52 -5.04 16.83
N LYS A 227 -13.22 -5.24 15.69
CA LYS A 227 -13.79 -6.56 15.32
C LYS A 227 -13.40 -7.04 13.94
N ALA A 228 -13.25 -6.14 12.97
CA ALA A 228 -13.03 -6.51 11.57
C ALA A 228 -11.55 -6.43 11.16
N ILE A 229 -10.82 -5.44 11.69
CA ILE A 229 -9.43 -5.16 11.29
C ILE A 229 -8.51 -5.00 12.51
N ILE A 230 -8.40 -6.09 13.27
CA ILE A 230 -7.53 -6.21 14.43
C ILE A 230 -6.57 -7.41 14.22
N PRO A 231 -5.28 -7.29 14.59
CA PRO A 231 -4.34 -8.40 14.57
C PRO A 231 -4.81 -9.62 15.35
#